data_AF-A0A3D1R9W1-F1
#
_entry.id   AF-A0A3D1R9W1-F1
#
_cell.length_a   1.000
_cell.length_b   1.000
_cell.length_c   1.000
_cell.angle_alpha   90.00
_cell.angle_beta   90.00
_cell.angle_gamma   90.00
#
_symmetry.space_group_name_H-M   'P 1'
#
loop_
_entity.id
_entity.type
_entity.pdbx_description
1 polymer ?
#
loop_
_entity_poly.entity_id
_entity_poly.type
_entity_poly.pdbx_seq_one_letter_code
_entity_poly.pdbx_strand_id
1 'polypeptide(L)'
;MSALGDFVNRLNDLDWSWWPFLRLRPARHEDLTTMRVATIALAFAPLPGALLGIVSLFMLGSWEPTTVVRYLSTGVGATTGLFFIIFRLVFAVCWNRRAARLRAVPAGPPVTGQGGTT
;
A
#
# COMPACT_ATOMS: atom_id res chain seq x y z
N MET A 1 -10.55 12.20 -13.87
CA MET A 1 -9.46 11.82 -12.94
C MET A 1 -8.14 12.02 -13.66
N SER A 2 -7.04 12.33 -12.97
CA SER A 2 -5.72 12.40 -13.62
C SER A 2 -5.30 10.99 -14.04
N ALA A 3 -4.61 10.84 -15.18
CA ALA A 3 -4.16 9.54 -15.69
C ALA A 3 -3.36 8.73 -14.65
N LEU A 4 -2.59 9.41 -13.80
CA LEU A 4 -1.87 8.82 -12.67
C LEU A 4 -2.82 8.15 -11.66
N GLY A 5 -3.92 8.80 -11.29
CA GLY A 5 -4.87 8.26 -10.32
C GLY A 5 -5.56 6.99 -10.83
N ASP A 6 -5.87 6.92 -12.13
CA ASP A 6 -6.48 5.74 -12.73
C ASP A 6 -5.48 4.58 -12.83
N PHE A 7 -4.22 4.88 -13.18
CA PHE A 7 -3.14 3.90 -13.16
C PHE A 7 -2.90 3.32 -11.75
N VAL A 8 -2.78 4.17 -10.73
CA VAL A 8 -2.59 3.75 -9.33
C VAL A 8 -3.76 2.92 -8.84
N ASN A 9 -5.00 3.28 -9.20
CA ASN A 9 -6.17 2.49 -8.83
C ASN A 9 -6.21 1.12 -9.54
N ARG A 10 -5.79 1.04 -10.81
CA ARG A 10 -5.66 -0.25 -11.52
C ARG A 10 -4.62 -1.14 -10.85
N LEU A 11 -3.46 -0.59 -10.48
CA LEU A 11 -2.45 -1.33 -9.72
C LEU A 11 -3.02 -1.87 -8.41
N ASN A 12 -3.71 -1.02 -7.64
CA ASN A 12 -4.38 -1.42 -6.39
C ASN A 12 -5.56 -2.40 -6.59
N ASP A 13 -6.06 -2.60 -7.80
CA ASP A 13 -7.11 -3.58 -8.04
C ASP A 13 -6.57 -4.99 -8.30
N LEU A 14 -5.27 -5.13 -8.63
CA LEU A 14 -4.62 -6.40 -8.85
C LEU A 14 -4.36 -7.12 -7.52
N ASP A 15 -4.86 -8.35 -7.37
CA ASP A 15 -4.65 -9.12 -6.14
C ASP A 15 -3.16 -9.42 -5.88
N TRP A 16 -2.36 -9.53 -6.94
CA TRP A 16 -0.90 -9.68 -6.85
C TRP A 16 -0.22 -8.50 -6.15
N SER A 17 -0.70 -7.27 -6.34
CA SER A 17 -0.09 -6.10 -5.69
C SER A 17 -0.30 -6.09 -4.18
N TRP A 18 -1.30 -6.83 -3.70
CA TRP A 18 -1.60 -6.98 -2.30
C TRP A 18 -0.96 -8.22 -1.68
N TRP A 19 -0.37 -9.12 -2.46
CA TRP A 19 0.32 -10.27 -1.89
C TRP A 19 1.62 -9.82 -1.20
N PRO A 20 1.96 -10.32 0.01
CA PRO A 20 1.27 -11.33 0.82
C PRO A 20 0.18 -10.80 1.78
N PHE A 21 -0.11 -9.49 1.76
CA PHE A 21 -1.01 -8.78 2.67
C PHE A 21 -2.46 -8.66 2.17
N LEU A 22 -3.00 -9.68 1.49
CA LEU A 22 -4.38 -9.66 0.97
C LEU A 22 -5.42 -9.32 2.04
N ARG A 23 -5.19 -9.73 3.29
CA ARG A 23 -6.06 -9.42 4.43
C ARG A 23 -6.06 -7.96 4.87
N LEU A 24 -5.02 -7.19 4.51
CA LEU A 24 -4.92 -5.77 4.81
C LEU A 24 -5.57 -4.89 3.72
N ARG A 25 -6.03 -5.49 2.62
CA ARG A 25 -6.72 -4.78 1.55
C ARG A 25 -8.09 -4.29 2.03
N PRO A 26 -8.34 -2.96 2.08
CA PRO A 26 -9.68 -2.43 2.31
C PRO A 26 -10.66 -2.87 1.23
N ALA A 27 -11.95 -2.98 1.58
CA ALA A 27 -13.00 -3.03 0.56
C ALA A 27 -12.99 -1.75 -0.29
N ARG A 28 -13.46 -1.80 -1.54
CA ARG A 28 -13.38 -0.66 -2.48
C ARG A 28 -14.05 0.63 -1.99
N HIS A 29 -15.02 0.52 -1.09
CA HIS A 29 -15.76 1.63 -0.49
C HIS A 29 -15.19 2.08 0.86
N GLU A 30 -14.22 1.33 1.42
CA GLU A 30 -13.54 1.67 2.66
C GLU A 30 -12.30 2.53 2.41
N ASP A 31 -11.99 3.40 3.37
CA ASP A 31 -10.78 4.19 3.34
C ASP A 31 -9.55 3.36 3.76
N LEU A 32 -8.42 3.67 3.13
CA LEU A 32 -7.10 3.17 3.50
C LEU A 32 -6.56 4.05 4.64
N THR A 33 -6.75 3.57 5.87
CA THR A 33 -6.40 4.31 7.08
C THR A 33 -4.88 4.40 7.28
N THR A 34 -4.43 5.43 8.01
CA THR A 34 -3.01 5.58 8.36
C THR A 34 -2.46 4.35 9.07
N MET A 35 -3.27 3.73 9.94
CA MET A 35 -2.87 2.51 10.66
C MET A 35 -2.64 1.34 9.68
N ARG A 36 -3.54 1.11 8.72
CA ARG A 36 -3.36 0.07 7.69
C ARG A 36 -2.08 0.33 6.87
N VAL A 37 -1.84 1.58 6.45
CA VAL A 37 -0.61 1.95 5.72
C VAL A 37 0.65 1.69 6.57
N ALA A 38 0.63 2.05 7.85
CA ALA A 38 1.73 1.79 8.76
C ALA A 38 1.99 0.28 8.92
N THR A 39 0.93 -0.53 9.07
CA THR A 39 1.05 -1.98 9.15
C THR A 39 1.67 -2.57 7.88
N ILE A 40 1.23 -2.13 6.69
CA ILE A 40 1.79 -2.60 5.42
C ILE A 40 3.27 -2.20 5.30
N ALA A 41 3.59 -0.94 5.63
CA ALA A 41 4.97 -0.44 5.58
C ALA A 41 5.89 -1.25 6.51
N LEU A 42 5.48 -1.46 7.76
CA LEU A 42 6.24 -2.22 8.75
C LEU A 42 6.36 -3.71 8.39
N ALA A 43 5.37 -4.29 7.72
CA ALA A 43 5.39 -5.70 7.37
C ALA A 43 6.22 -5.99 6.12
N PHE A 44 6.27 -5.06 5.15
CA PHE A 44 6.95 -5.27 3.86
C PHE A 44 8.31 -4.61 3.76
N ALA A 45 8.41 -3.33 4.11
CA ALA A 45 9.57 -2.50 3.79
C ALA A 45 10.87 -2.83 4.56
N PRO A 46 10.84 -3.46 5.74
CA PRO A 46 12.08 -3.89 6.39
C PRO A 46 12.89 -4.89 5.58
N LEU A 47 12.24 -5.79 4.83
CA LEU A 47 12.95 -6.81 4.04
C LEU A 47 13.85 -6.20 2.95
N PRO A 48 13.35 -5.34 2.02
CA PRO A 48 14.21 -4.67 1.06
C PRO A 48 15.21 -3.71 1.72
N GLY A 49 14.84 -3.08 2.85
CA GLY A 49 15.76 -2.22 3.60
C GLY A 49 16.94 -2.98 4.21
N ALA A 50 16.69 -4.18 4.74
CA ALA A 50 17.74 -5.08 5.23
C ALA A 50 18.62 -5.58 4.08
N LEU A 51 18.02 -5.95 2.94
CA LEU A 51 18.77 -6.36 1.75
C LEU A 51 19.70 -5.23 1.25
N LEU A 52 19.20 -4.00 1.19
CA LEU A 52 20.01 -2.83 0.83
C LEU A 52 21.16 -2.62 1.82
N GLY A 53 20.90 -2.78 3.12
CA GLY A 53 21.93 -2.72 4.15
C GLY A 53 23.01 -3.79 3.97
N ILE A 54 22.62 -5.04 3.70
CA ILE A 54 23.54 -6.16 3.43
C ILE A 54 24.39 -5.87 2.19
N VAL A 55 23.78 -5.45 1.08
CA VAL A 55 24.52 -5.10 -0.14
C VAL A 55 25.53 -3.97 0.13
N SER A 56 25.14 -2.97 0.92
CA SER A 56 26.04 -1.87 1.30
C SER A 56 27.23 -2.37 2.11
N LEU A 57 27.02 -3.29 3.05
CA LEU A 57 28.10 -3.91 3.84
C LEU A 57 29.07 -4.70 2.97
N PHE A 58 28.55 -5.50 2.02
CA PHE A 58 29.38 -6.23 1.05
C PHE A 58 30.24 -5.28 0.22
N MET A 59 29.67 -4.16 -0.25
CA MET A 59 30.40 -3.17 -1.06
C MET A 59 31.49 -2.44 -0.26
N LEU A 60 31.28 -2.24 1.04
CA LEU A 60 32.25 -1.61 1.93
C LEU A 60 33.34 -2.57 2.43
N GLY A 61 33.08 -3.88 2.38
CA GLY A 61 33.99 -4.91 2.90
C GLY A 61 34.15 -4.88 4.43
N SER A 62 33.31 -4.11 5.15
CA SER A 62 33.39 -3.97 6.61
C SER A 62 32.24 -4.72 7.28
N TRP A 63 32.60 -5.66 8.15
CA TRP A 63 31.69 -6.48 8.94
C TRP A 63 31.81 -6.20 10.44
N GLU A 64 32.37 -5.05 10.80
CA GLU A 64 32.43 -4.63 12.20
C GLU A 64 31.00 -4.50 12.77
N PRO A 65 30.74 -4.99 14.01
CA PRO A 65 29.39 -5.02 14.56
C PRO A 65 28.66 -3.67 14.55
N THR A 66 29.38 -2.58 14.84
CA THR A 66 28.85 -1.21 14.83
C THR A 66 28.42 -0.78 13.43
N THR A 67 29.24 -1.08 12.42
CA THR A 67 28.97 -0.81 11.01
C THR A 67 27.76 -1.62 10.54
N VAL A 68 27.71 -2.93 10.86
CA VAL A 68 26.58 -3.80 10.52
C VAL A 68 25.28 -3.25 11.07
N VAL A 69 25.22 -2.95 12.37
CA VAL A 69 24.02 -2.40 13.01
C VAL A 69 23.62 -1.07 12.38
N ARG A 70 24.57 -0.18 12.09
CA ARG A 70 24.30 1.12 11.47
C ARG A 70 23.67 0.96 10.08
N TYR A 71 24.23 0.15 9.20
CA TYR A 71 23.72 0.00 7.83
C TYR A 71 22.39 -0.75 7.79
N LEU A 72 22.21 -1.78 8.62
CA LEU A 72 20.93 -2.48 8.70
C LEU A 72 19.82 -1.59 9.26
N SER A 73 20.06 -0.91 10.39
CA SER A 73 19.06 -0.01 11.00
C SER A 73 18.73 1.17 10.10
N THR A 74 19.74 1.77 9.45
CA THR A 74 19.52 2.88 8.50
C THR A 74 18.77 2.39 7.27
N GLY A 75 19.16 1.26 6.68
CA GLY A 75 18.52 0.69 5.51
C GLY A 75 17.04 0.34 5.76
N VAL A 76 16.77 -0.36 6.86
CA VAL A 76 15.39 -0.69 7.31
C VAL A 76 14.59 0.57 7.59
N GLY A 77 15.13 1.49 8.40
CA GLY A 77 14.44 2.70 8.82
C GLY A 77 14.12 3.63 7.64
N ALA A 78 15.11 3.91 6.79
CA ALA A 78 14.94 4.77 5.63
C ALA A 78 13.97 4.18 4.61
N THR A 79 14.09 2.89 4.29
CA THR A 79 13.20 2.22 3.32
C THR A 79 11.77 2.16 3.85
N THR A 80 11.59 1.86 5.14
CA THR A 80 10.26 1.82 5.78
C THR A 80 9.61 3.20 5.82
N GLY A 81 10.36 4.23 6.22
CA GLY A 81 9.86 5.61 6.24
C GLY A 81 9.49 6.11 4.84
N LEU A 82 10.35 5.88 3.85
CA LEU A 82 10.10 6.27 2.47
C LEU A 82 8.88 5.54 1.87
N PHE A 83 8.80 4.23 2.08
CA PHE A 83 7.66 3.43 1.65
C PHE A 83 6.36 3.97 2.26
N PHE A 84 6.34 4.20 3.57
CA PHE A 84 5.17 4.74 4.27
C PHE A 84 4.73 6.08 3.67
N ILE A 85 5.67 7.01 3.46
CA ILE A 85 5.38 8.35 2.92
C ILE A 85 4.80 8.23 1.50
N ILE A 86 5.46 7.51 0.60
CA ILE A 86 5.02 7.34 -0.79
C ILE A 86 3.64 6.67 -0.82
N PHE A 87 3.47 5.57 -0.07
CA PHE A 87 2.23 4.83 -0.05
C PHE A 87 1.08 5.66 0.52
N ARG A 88 1.33 6.45 1.56
CA ARG A 88 0.33 7.33 2.17
C ARG A 88 -0.07 8.48 1.26
N LEU A 89 0.88 9.10 0.56
CA LEU A 89 0.63 10.29 -0.27
C LEU A 89 0.05 9.94 -1.64
N VAL A 90 0.47 8.81 -2.22
CA VAL A 90 0.04 8.42 -3.58
C VAL A 90 -1.12 7.45 -3.49
N PHE A 91 -0.91 6.28 -2.89
CA PHE A 91 -1.88 5.18 -2.93
C PHE A 91 -3.09 5.45 -2.05
N ALA A 92 -2.88 5.85 -0.79
CA ALA A 92 -4.00 6.10 0.12
C ALA A 92 -4.84 7.31 -0.33
N VAL A 93 -4.23 8.38 -0.85
CA VAL A 93 -4.98 9.53 -1.37
C VAL A 93 -5.82 9.15 -2.59
N CYS A 94 -5.24 8.44 -3.57
CA CYS A 94 -5.97 8.01 -4.77
C CYS A 94 -7.10 7.03 -4.42
N TRP A 95 -6.84 6.10 -3.49
CA TRP A 95 -7.80 5.13 -3.00
C TRP A 95 -8.96 5.81 -2.27
N ASN A 96 -8.69 6.67 -1.29
CA ASN A 96 -9.74 7.32 -0.48
C ASN A 96 -10.61 8.25 -1.33
N ARG A 97 -10.04 8.92 -2.33
CA ARG A 97 -10.82 9.69 -3.32
C ARG A 97 -11.77 8.79 -4.11
N ARG A 98 -11.35 7.57 -4.47
CA ARG A 98 -12.22 6.58 -5.14
C ARG A 98 -13.30 6.06 -4.20
N ALA A 99 -12.93 5.68 -2.99
CA ALA A 99 -13.87 5.20 -1.97
C ALA A 99 -14.95 6.25 -1.67
N ALA A 100 -14.58 7.53 -1.55
CA ALA A 100 -15.52 8.64 -1.40
C ALA A 100 -16.51 8.74 -2.57
N ARG A 101 -16.04 8.63 -3.83
CA ARG A 101 -16.92 8.62 -5.00
C ARG A 101 -17.89 7.43 -5.00
N LEU A 102 -17.41 6.24 -4.65
CA LEU A 102 -18.24 5.04 -4.61
C LEU A 102 -19.32 5.11 -3.52
N ARG A 103 -19.01 5.73 -2.37
CA ARG A 103 -19.99 6.01 -1.31
C ARG A 103 -21.02 7.06 -1.71
N ALA A 104 -20.63 8.00 -2.57
CA ALA A 104 -21.51 9.06 -3.05
C ALA A 104 -22.47 8.61 -4.17
N VAL A 105 -22.24 7.45 -4.81
CA VAL A 105 -23.21 6.86 -5.73
C VAL A 105 -24.39 6.37 -4.89
N PRO A 106 -25.59 6.97 -5.01
CA PRO A 106 -26.76 6.49 -4.30
C PRO A 106 -27.00 5.04 -4.72
N ALA A 107 -27.38 4.17 -3.79
CA ALA A 107 -27.98 2.89 -4.15
C ALA A 107 -29.08 3.23 -5.16
N GLY A 108 -28.92 2.78 -6.41
CA GLY A 108 -29.92 3.02 -7.45
C GLY A 108 -31.30 2.63 -6.92
N PRO A 109 -32.38 3.28 -7.40
CA PRO A 109 -33.72 2.97 -6.91
C PRO A 109 -33.92 1.45 -6.91
N PRO A 110 -34.57 0.87 -5.88
CA PRO A 110 -34.87 -0.54 -5.85
C PRO A 110 -35.50 -0.92 -7.19
N VAL A 111 -35.01 -1.98 -7.83
CA VAL A 111 -35.58 -2.48 -9.08
C VAL A 111 -36.99 -2.98 -8.75
N THR A 112 -37.95 -2.06 -8.70
CA THR A 112 -39.37 -2.34 -8.59
C THR A 112 -39.84 -2.79 -9.96
N GLY A 113 -39.75 -4.09 -10.22
CA GLY A 113 -40.37 -4.68 -11.41
C GLY A 113 -39.57 -5.79 -12.06
N GLN A 114 -39.65 -6.99 -11.50
CA GLN A 114 -40.05 -8.12 -12.33
C GLN A 114 -41.44 -8.54 -11.86
N GLY A 115 -42.44 -7.90 -12.47
CA GLY A 115 -43.81 -8.38 -12.42
C GLY A 115 -43.87 -9.78 -13.00
N GLY A 116 -44.60 -10.65 -12.33
CA GLY A 116 -44.96 -11.94 -12.88
C GLY A 116 -45.68 -11.77 -14.21
N THR A 117 -45.33 -12.64 -15.14
CA THR A 117 -46.28 -13.14 -16.12
C THR A 117 -46.33 -14.64 -15.93
N THR A 118 -47.53 -15.05 -15.53
CA THR A 118 -48.16 -16.37 -15.56
C THR A 118 -47.64 -17.34 -16.59
#